data_AF-D5AE52-F1
#
_entry.id   AF-D5AE52-F1
#
_cell.length_a   1.000
_cell.length_b   1.000
_cell.length_c   1.000
_cell.angle_alpha   90.00
_cell.angle_beta   90.00
_cell.angle_gamma   90.00
#
_symmetry.space_group_name_H-M   'P 1'
#
loop_
_entity.id
_entity.type
_entity.pdbx_description
1 polymer ?
#
loop_
_entity_poly.entity_id
_entity_poly.type
_entity_poly.pdbx_seq_one_letter_code
_entity_poly.pdbx_strand_id
1 'polypeptide(L)'
;MANSKYEYVKSFELQDNLLPQTWIVLRIDGCHFHNFVIKKSSTFHQRRASKIVSLMVSFFSSTYVMKWHKFFPHKELQYPPSFDGRVVCYPSTSILRDYLAWRQVDCHINNQYNTCFWMLVKSGKSATEAQNILKGTQTQEKNELLFQQFGINYNTLPAVFRKGSCIFKEEVEEVVKCTEAGDPIKRRRRKIVVQHCDIIGKNLWDEHPYLLSDK
;
A
#
# COMPACT_ATOMS: atom_id res chain seq x y z
N MET A 1 -33.23 26.67 -23.30
CA MET A 1 -32.41 25.67 -22.56
C MET A 1 -32.98 25.51 -21.17
N ALA A 2 -33.49 24.32 -20.83
CA ALA A 2 -34.34 24.10 -19.65
C ALA A 2 -33.64 24.16 -18.27
N ASN A 3 -32.30 24.25 -18.21
CA ASN A 3 -31.53 24.19 -16.97
C ASN A 3 -30.82 25.49 -16.56
N SER A 4 -31.00 26.61 -17.27
CA SER A 4 -30.30 27.87 -16.95
C SER A 4 -30.72 28.49 -15.62
N LYS A 5 -31.97 28.29 -15.17
CA LYS A 5 -32.51 28.85 -13.93
C LYS A 5 -31.75 28.38 -12.68
N TYR A 6 -31.17 27.18 -12.71
CA TYR A 6 -30.50 26.57 -11.56
C TYR A 6 -28.99 26.40 -11.76
N GLU A 7 -28.42 26.83 -12.90
CA GLU A 7 -27.00 26.62 -13.20
C GLU A 7 -26.06 27.32 -12.21
N TYR A 8 -26.53 28.41 -11.58
CA TYR A 8 -25.77 29.14 -10.57
C TYR A 8 -25.31 28.26 -9.39
N VAL A 9 -25.98 27.14 -9.10
CA VAL A 9 -25.56 26.24 -8.02
C VAL A 9 -24.18 25.61 -8.26
N LYS A 10 -23.74 25.52 -9.52
CA LYS A 10 -22.38 25.05 -9.85
C LYS A 10 -21.29 25.99 -9.35
N SER A 11 -21.58 27.28 -9.16
CA SER A 11 -20.56 28.24 -8.67
C SER A 11 -20.18 28.01 -7.20
N PHE A 12 -20.96 27.21 -6.47
CA PHE A 12 -20.66 26.81 -5.10
C PHE A 12 -19.68 25.63 -5.04
N GLU A 13 -19.36 24.98 -6.17
CA GLU A 13 -18.31 23.96 -6.21
C GLU A 13 -16.93 24.61 -6.00
N LEU A 14 -16.22 24.18 -4.96
CA LEU A 14 -14.84 24.60 -4.73
C LEU A 14 -13.89 23.82 -5.64
N GLN A 15 -12.91 24.53 -6.20
CA GLN A 15 -11.79 23.89 -6.89
C GLN A 15 -10.84 23.28 -5.85
N ASP A 16 -10.43 22.05 -6.09
CA ASP A 16 -9.63 21.24 -5.18
C ASP A 16 -8.39 20.67 -5.87
N ASN A 17 -7.81 21.47 -6.76
CA ASN A 17 -6.63 21.11 -7.52
C ASN A 17 -5.39 21.07 -6.60
N LEU A 18 -4.69 19.94 -6.65
CA LEU A 18 -3.47 19.70 -5.88
C LEU A 18 -2.28 20.45 -6.50
N LEU A 19 -1.34 20.86 -5.64
CA LEU A 19 -0.18 21.66 -6.03
C LEU A 19 0.58 21.00 -7.20
N PRO A 20 0.89 21.74 -8.29
CA PRO A 20 1.71 21.22 -9.38
C PRO A 20 3.11 20.81 -8.91
N GLN A 21 3.77 19.93 -9.67
CA GLN A 21 5.15 19.48 -9.40
C GLN A 21 5.37 18.91 -7.98
N THR A 22 4.33 18.30 -7.41
CA THR A 22 4.40 17.57 -6.13
C THR A 22 3.99 16.12 -6.30
N TRP A 23 4.60 15.24 -5.51
CA TRP A 23 4.19 13.85 -5.44
C TRP A 23 2.79 13.81 -4.85
N ILE A 24 1.89 13.05 -5.47
CA ILE A 24 0.56 12.83 -4.92
C ILE A 24 0.56 11.44 -4.31
N VAL A 25 0.34 11.35 -3.01
CA VAL A 25 0.14 10.07 -2.32
C VAL A 25 -1.33 9.93 -1.98
N LEU A 26 -1.98 8.95 -2.61
CA LEU A 26 -3.30 8.50 -2.22
C LEU A 26 -3.15 7.34 -1.23
N ARG A 27 -3.70 7.50 -0.04
CA ARG A 27 -3.80 6.45 0.96
C ARG A 27 -5.24 5.96 1.01
N ILE A 28 -5.44 4.64 0.88
CA ILE A 28 -6.71 3.96 1.02
C ILE A 28 -6.67 3.10 2.29
N ASP A 29 -7.65 3.30 3.15
CA ASP A 29 -7.77 2.66 4.45
C ASP A 29 -9.04 1.81 4.51
N GLY A 30 -8.87 0.50 4.71
CA GLY A 30 -9.97 -0.42 5.03
C GLY A 30 -9.46 -1.83 5.27
N CYS A 31 -9.47 -2.28 6.54
CA CYS A 31 -8.86 -3.53 7.04
C CYS A 31 -7.39 -3.84 6.65
N HIS A 32 -6.81 -3.25 5.59
CA HIS A 32 -5.43 -3.36 5.14
C HIS A 32 -5.06 -2.07 4.38
N PHE A 33 -4.05 -1.35 4.88
CA PHE A 33 -3.65 -0.03 4.41
C PHE A 33 -2.89 -0.11 3.08
N HIS A 34 -3.32 0.63 2.06
CA HIS A 34 -2.62 0.72 0.77
C HIS A 34 -2.28 2.16 0.42
N ASN A 35 -1.03 2.40 0.01
CA ASN A 35 -0.57 3.71 -0.44
C ASN A 35 -0.21 3.66 -1.93
N PHE A 36 -0.80 4.56 -2.71
CA PHE A 36 -0.54 4.75 -4.12
C PHE A 36 0.23 6.05 -4.32
N VAL A 37 1.40 5.96 -4.93
CA VAL A 37 2.23 7.12 -5.25
C VAL A 37 2.05 7.48 -6.72
N ILE A 38 1.65 8.71 -7.00
CA ILE A 38 1.49 9.28 -8.33
C ILE A 38 2.63 10.30 -8.56
N LYS A 39 3.29 10.18 -9.73
CA LYS A 39 4.43 11.03 -10.13
C LYS A 39 4.08 12.52 -10.14
N LYS A 40 5.09 13.36 -9.88
CA LYS A 40 4.93 14.82 -9.77
C LYS A 40 4.38 15.46 -11.04
N SER A 41 4.84 14.97 -12.18
CA SER A 41 4.47 15.42 -13.52
C SER A 41 3.05 15.01 -13.96
N SER A 42 2.35 14.16 -13.20
CA SER A 42 1.04 13.66 -13.59
C SER A 42 -0.02 14.76 -13.64
N THR A 43 -0.78 14.78 -14.74
CA THR A 43 -1.96 15.64 -14.94
C THR A 43 -3.28 14.90 -14.73
N PHE A 44 -3.23 13.71 -14.11
CA PHE A 44 -4.38 12.84 -13.89
C PHE A 44 -5.58 13.60 -13.29
N HIS A 45 -6.70 13.63 -14.02
CA HIS A 45 -7.91 14.42 -13.73
C HIS A 45 -7.65 15.88 -13.32
N GLN A 46 -6.71 16.55 -14.00
CA GLN A 46 -6.31 17.94 -13.70
C GLN A 46 -5.84 18.12 -12.24
N ARG A 47 -5.39 17.03 -11.61
CA ARG A 47 -4.96 16.98 -10.21
C ARG A 47 -6.06 17.35 -9.21
N ARG A 48 -7.35 17.18 -9.55
CA ARG A 48 -8.47 17.39 -8.63
C ARG A 48 -8.51 16.31 -7.55
N ALA A 49 -8.33 16.69 -6.28
CA ALA A 49 -8.23 15.76 -5.16
C ALA A 49 -9.45 14.83 -5.06
N SER A 50 -10.66 15.39 -5.12
CA SER A 50 -11.95 14.69 -5.07
C SER A 50 -12.07 13.63 -6.16
N LYS A 51 -11.66 13.93 -7.39
CA LYS A 51 -11.70 12.98 -8.51
C LYS A 51 -10.69 11.86 -8.32
N ILE A 52 -9.46 12.17 -7.88
CA ILE A 52 -8.43 11.17 -7.62
C ILE A 52 -8.89 10.21 -6.53
N VAL A 53 -9.35 10.73 -5.39
CA VAL A 53 -9.84 9.92 -4.26
C VAL A 53 -11.03 9.07 -4.69
N SER A 54 -12.09 9.70 -5.20
CA SER A 54 -13.34 8.98 -5.51
C SER A 54 -13.16 7.90 -6.57
N LEU A 55 -12.39 8.14 -7.63
CA LEU A 55 -12.17 7.16 -8.69
C LEU A 55 -11.30 5.99 -8.22
N MET A 56 -10.20 6.28 -7.51
CA MET A 56 -9.30 5.24 -7.06
C MET A 56 -9.92 4.39 -5.95
N VAL A 57 -10.63 5.00 -4.99
CA VAL A 57 -11.34 4.28 -3.93
C VAL A 57 -12.49 3.45 -4.50
N SER A 58 -13.31 4.02 -5.40
CA SER A 58 -14.40 3.25 -6.02
C SER A 58 -13.89 2.07 -6.86
N PHE A 59 -12.80 2.26 -7.60
CA PHE A 59 -12.16 1.18 -8.35
C PHE A 59 -11.56 0.11 -7.44
N PHE A 60 -10.95 0.51 -6.32
CA PHE A 60 -10.42 -0.43 -5.33
C PHE A 60 -11.56 -1.24 -4.69
N SER A 61 -12.63 -0.59 -4.24
CA SER A 61 -13.80 -1.24 -3.64
C SER A 61 -14.45 -2.24 -4.58
N SER A 62 -14.69 -1.87 -5.84
CA SER A 62 -15.30 -2.77 -6.83
C SER A 62 -14.40 -3.97 -7.13
N THR A 63 -13.09 -3.73 -7.32
CA THR A 63 -12.12 -4.80 -7.54
C THR A 63 -12.03 -5.75 -6.35
N TYR A 64 -12.08 -5.23 -5.12
CA TYR A 64 -12.05 -6.04 -3.90
C TYR A 64 -13.23 -7.02 -3.85
N VAL A 65 -14.44 -6.54 -4.11
CA VAL A 65 -15.65 -7.39 -4.16
C VAL A 65 -15.56 -8.40 -5.31
N MET A 66 -15.16 -7.95 -6.50
CA MET A 66 -15.03 -8.83 -7.68
C MET A 66 -13.99 -9.94 -7.47
N LYS A 67 -12.92 -9.68 -6.72
CA LYS A 67 -11.85 -10.65 -6.47
C LYS A 67 -12.03 -11.44 -5.16
N TRP A 68 -13.02 -11.10 -4.32
CA TRP A 68 -13.24 -11.74 -3.02
C TRP A 68 -13.30 -13.27 -3.10
N HIS A 69 -14.15 -13.80 -3.98
CA HIS A 69 -14.34 -15.25 -4.16
C HIS A 69 -13.06 -15.98 -4.61
N LYS A 70 -12.12 -15.28 -5.28
CA LYS A 70 -10.84 -15.85 -5.69
C LYS A 70 -9.94 -16.15 -4.49
N PHE A 71 -10.00 -15.33 -3.44
CA PHE A 71 -9.16 -15.46 -2.25
C PHE A 71 -9.88 -16.19 -1.12
N PHE A 72 -11.21 -16.08 -1.05
CA PHE A 72 -12.04 -16.74 -0.04
C PHE A 72 -13.20 -17.50 -0.69
N PRO A 73 -12.96 -18.67 -1.32
CA PRO A 73 -13.99 -19.40 -2.06
C PRO A 73 -15.17 -19.86 -1.21
N HIS A 74 -14.94 -20.14 0.08
CA HIS A 74 -15.93 -20.69 1.00
C HIS A 74 -16.48 -19.68 2.02
N LYS A 75 -16.09 -18.39 1.91
CA LYS A 75 -16.57 -17.34 2.80
C LYS A 75 -17.31 -16.31 2.00
N GLU A 76 -18.62 -16.26 2.14
CA GLU A 76 -19.43 -15.24 1.48
C GLU A 76 -19.23 -13.87 2.12
N LEU A 77 -19.42 -12.84 1.30
CA LEU A 77 -19.30 -11.46 1.73
C LEU A 77 -20.62 -11.02 2.38
N GLN A 78 -20.62 -10.86 3.71
CA GLN A 78 -21.83 -10.55 4.48
C GLN A 78 -22.32 -9.11 4.28
N TYR A 79 -21.40 -8.17 4.01
CA TYR A 79 -21.71 -6.76 3.79
C TYR A 79 -20.72 -6.16 2.80
N PRO A 80 -21.11 -5.14 2.01
CA PRO A 80 -20.21 -4.47 1.10
C PRO A 80 -19.09 -3.77 1.87
N PRO A 81 -17.81 -4.01 1.53
CA PRO A 81 -16.70 -3.34 2.18
C PRO A 81 -16.68 -1.86 1.79
N SER A 82 -16.34 -1.02 2.75
CA SER A 82 -16.11 0.41 2.56
C SER A 82 -14.64 0.74 2.87
N PHE A 83 -14.12 1.74 2.16
CA PHE A 83 -12.75 2.19 2.28
C PHE A 83 -12.72 3.71 2.37
N ASP A 84 -11.95 4.23 3.31
CA ASP A 84 -11.60 5.65 3.38
C ASP A 84 -10.45 5.94 2.43
N GLY A 85 -10.39 7.15 1.89
CA GLY A 85 -9.34 7.58 0.98
C GLY A 85 -8.94 9.02 1.22
N ARG A 86 -7.63 9.27 1.31
CA ARG A 86 -7.08 10.61 1.46
C ARG A 86 -5.91 10.83 0.54
N VAL A 87 -5.77 12.06 0.05
CA VAL A 87 -4.64 12.46 -0.78
C VAL A 87 -3.78 13.48 -0.04
N VAL A 88 -2.46 13.27 -0.09
CA VAL A 88 -1.45 14.16 0.50
C VAL A 88 -0.41 14.51 -0.56
N CYS A 89 0.02 15.77 -0.60
CA CYS A 89 1.07 16.22 -1.49
C CYS A 89 2.42 16.27 -0.78
N TYR A 90 3.46 15.71 -1.42
CA TYR A 90 4.85 15.79 -0.94
C TYR A 90 5.72 16.56 -1.93
N PRO A 91 6.37 17.67 -1.52
CA PRO A 91 7.11 18.52 -2.44
C PRO A 91 8.44 17.90 -2.87
N SER A 92 9.12 17.18 -1.97
CA SER A 92 10.43 16.59 -2.21
C SER A 92 10.36 15.06 -2.19
N THR A 93 11.34 14.45 -2.87
CA THR A 93 11.50 13.00 -2.88
C THR A 93 11.99 12.47 -1.53
N SER A 94 12.75 13.27 -0.77
CA SER A 94 13.14 12.92 0.61
C SER A 94 11.91 12.70 1.48
N ILE A 95 10.98 13.66 1.50
CA ILE A 95 9.79 13.57 2.36
C ILE A 95 8.88 12.41 1.92
N LEU A 96 8.80 12.14 0.62
CA LEU A 96 8.09 10.95 0.13
C LEU A 96 8.72 9.66 0.66
N ARG A 97 10.06 9.54 0.63
CA ARG A 97 10.77 8.38 1.17
C ARG A 97 10.55 8.25 2.67
N ASP A 98 10.62 9.35 3.41
CA ASP A 98 10.38 9.36 4.85
C ASP A 98 8.95 8.92 5.18
N TYR A 99 7.97 9.36 4.39
CA TYR A 99 6.58 8.90 4.51
C TYR A 99 6.45 7.39 4.27
N LEU A 100 7.03 6.87 3.18
CA LEU A 100 6.97 5.44 2.86
C LEU A 100 7.68 4.59 3.92
N ALA A 101 8.87 5.02 4.36
CA ALA A 101 9.61 4.40 5.46
C ALA A 101 8.77 4.38 6.75
N TRP A 102 8.13 5.51 7.08
CA TRP A 102 7.23 5.59 8.24
C TRP A 102 6.08 4.58 8.17
N ARG A 103 5.49 4.35 6.99
CA ARG A 103 4.45 3.31 6.81
C ARG A 103 5.00 1.89 6.99
N GLN A 104 6.24 1.62 6.58
CA GLN A 104 6.84 0.32 6.80
C GLN A 104 7.22 0.08 8.27
N VAL A 105 7.72 1.11 8.96
CA VAL A 105 7.98 1.05 10.42
C VAL A 105 6.68 0.78 11.18
N ASP A 106 5.59 1.46 10.81
CA ASP A 106 4.25 1.23 11.38
C ASP A 106 3.78 -0.21 11.16
N CYS A 107 3.98 -0.76 9.96
CA CYS A 107 3.71 -2.17 9.67
C CYS A 107 4.53 -3.12 10.56
N HIS A 108 5.82 -2.86 10.74
CA HIS A 108 6.69 -3.69 11.57
C HIS A 108 6.25 -3.69 13.05
N ILE A 109 5.98 -2.51 13.62
CA ILE A 109 5.56 -2.35 15.02
C ILE A 109 4.22 -3.05 15.23
N ASN A 110 3.24 -2.80 14.37
CA ASN A 110 1.91 -3.40 14.47
C ASN A 110 1.96 -4.91 14.30
N ASN A 111 2.74 -5.42 13.34
CA ASN A 111 2.86 -6.87 13.13
C ASN A 111 3.51 -7.56 14.33
N GLN A 112 4.59 -7.00 14.88
CA GLN A 112 5.25 -7.57 16.07
C GLN A 112 4.29 -7.59 17.26
N TYR A 113 3.62 -6.47 17.54
CA TYR A 113 2.64 -6.38 18.62
C TYR A 113 1.49 -7.38 18.43
N ASN A 114 0.88 -7.42 17.24
CA ASN A 114 -0.24 -8.32 16.93
C ASN A 114 0.17 -9.79 17.00
N THR A 115 1.39 -10.13 16.58
CA THR A 115 1.90 -11.50 16.69
C THR A 115 1.98 -11.91 18.16
N CYS A 116 2.59 -11.09 19.03
CA CYS A 116 2.63 -11.36 20.46
C CYS A 116 1.21 -11.44 21.06
N PHE A 117 0.36 -10.48 20.73
CA PHE A 117 -0.99 -10.36 21.27
C PHE A 117 -1.83 -11.59 20.96
N TRP A 118 -1.88 -12.01 19.69
CA TRP A 118 -2.68 -13.17 19.29
C TRP A 118 -2.09 -14.48 19.78
N MET A 119 -0.77 -14.59 19.95
CA MET A 119 -0.16 -15.77 20.56
C MET A 119 -0.51 -15.88 22.05
N LEU A 120 -0.53 -14.77 22.80
CA LEU A 120 -0.99 -14.73 24.19
C LEU A 120 -2.48 -15.08 24.31
N VAL A 121 -3.31 -14.56 23.41
CA VAL A 121 -4.74 -14.92 23.38
C VAL A 121 -4.92 -16.41 23.06
N LYS A 122 -4.17 -16.94 22.09
CA LYS A 122 -4.17 -18.37 21.74
C LYS A 122 -3.68 -19.26 22.89
N SER A 123 -2.81 -18.76 23.77
CA SER A 123 -2.35 -19.48 24.96
C SER A 123 -3.36 -19.48 26.11
N GLY A 124 -4.57 -18.95 25.91
CA GLY A 124 -5.65 -18.94 26.90
C GLY A 124 -5.79 -17.64 27.70
N LYS A 125 -5.02 -16.60 27.40
CA LYS A 125 -5.19 -15.29 28.06
C LYS A 125 -6.36 -14.52 27.44
N SER A 126 -7.03 -13.70 28.25
CA SER A 126 -8.00 -12.74 27.74
C SER A 126 -7.32 -11.62 26.95
N ALA A 127 -8.08 -10.94 26.08
CA ALA A 127 -7.60 -9.78 25.33
C ALA A 127 -7.04 -8.67 26.25
N THR A 128 -7.71 -8.41 27.38
CA THR A 128 -7.29 -7.42 28.37
C THR A 128 -5.99 -7.80 29.06
N GLU A 129 -5.83 -9.08 29.42
CA GLU A 129 -4.58 -9.58 30.01
C GLU A 129 -3.41 -9.51 29.03
N ALA A 130 -3.64 -9.92 27.77
CA ALA A 130 -2.62 -9.82 26.73
C ALA A 130 -2.18 -8.37 26.49
N GLN A 131 -3.13 -7.44 26.47
CA GLN A 131 -2.82 -6.01 26.36
C GLN A 131 -2.03 -5.50 27.57
N ASN A 132 -2.39 -5.90 28.78
CA ASN A 132 -1.68 -5.49 29.99
C ASN A 132 -0.24 -6.02 30.04
N ILE A 133 -0.01 -7.26 29.57
CA ILE A 133 1.33 -7.85 29.46
C ILE A 133 2.19 -7.10 28.44
N LEU A 134 1.60 -6.70 27.31
CA LEU A 134 2.33 -6.00 26.25
C LEU A 134 2.47 -4.49 26.52
N LYS A 135 1.74 -3.94 27.48
CA LYS A 135 1.76 -2.51 27.81
C LYS A 135 3.13 -2.11 28.34
N GLY A 136 3.75 -1.12 27.70
CA GLY A 136 5.07 -0.61 28.09
C GLY A 136 6.25 -1.46 27.62
N THR A 137 6.01 -2.60 26.96
CA THR A 137 7.10 -3.47 26.52
C THR A 137 7.88 -2.88 25.35
N GLN A 138 9.18 -3.16 25.29
CA GLN A 138 10.04 -2.78 24.17
C GLN A 138 10.02 -3.82 23.04
N THR A 139 10.66 -3.52 21.91
CA THR A 139 10.77 -4.44 20.76
C THR A 139 11.57 -5.70 21.10
N GLN A 140 12.62 -5.58 21.92
CA GLN A 140 13.44 -6.72 22.33
C GLN A 140 12.65 -7.69 23.22
N GLU A 141 11.97 -7.17 24.24
CA GLU A 141 11.14 -7.96 25.16
C GLU A 141 10.04 -8.72 24.43
N LYS A 142 9.42 -8.12 23.40
CA LYS A 142 8.44 -8.80 22.54
C LYS A 142 9.04 -9.99 21.79
N ASN A 143 10.27 -9.85 21.28
CA ASN A 143 10.97 -10.94 20.60
C ASN A 143 11.34 -12.07 21.58
N GLU A 144 11.81 -11.71 22.78
CA GLU A 144 12.13 -12.66 23.84
C GLU A 144 10.88 -13.41 24.29
N LEU A 145 9.74 -12.72 24.46
CA LEU A 145 8.45 -13.33 24.77
C LEU A 145 8.03 -14.35 23.70
N LEU A 146 8.14 -13.98 22.41
CA LEU A 146 7.81 -14.89 21.31
C LEU A 146 8.72 -16.12 21.28
N PHE A 147 10.01 -15.92 21.54
CA PHE A 147 10.99 -17.00 21.49
C PHE A 147 10.88 -17.95 22.69
N GLN A 148 10.81 -17.40 23.92
CA GLN A 148 10.80 -18.21 25.14
C GLN A 148 9.46 -18.93 25.37
N GLN A 149 8.32 -18.27 25.17
CA GLN A 149 7.02 -18.86 25.46
C GLN A 149 6.46 -19.69 24.31
N PHE A 150 6.78 -19.31 23.06
CA PHE A 150 6.17 -19.92 21.88
C PHE A 150 7.17 -20.57 20.92
N GLY A 151 8.48 -20.43 21.16
CA GLY A 151 9.51 -20.94 20.26
C GLY A 151 9.52 -20.25 18.89
N ILE A 152 8.90 -19.07 18.76
CA ILE A 152 8.75 -18.38 17.48
C ILE A 152 9.86 -17.35 17.34
N ASN A 153 10.70 -17.52 16.32
CA ASN A 153 11.64 -16.48 15.92
C ASN A 153 10.96 -15.49 14.97
N TYR A 154 10.72 -14.26 15.43
CA TYR A 154 10.08 -13.22 14.63
C TYR A 154 10.77 -12.99 13.28
N ASN A 155 12.10 -13.07 13.22
CA ASN A 155 12.85 -12.84 11.97
C ASN A 155 12.66 -13.94 10.91
N THR A 156 12.13 -15.10 11.30
CA THR A 156 11.80 -16.19 10.37
C THR A 156 10.40 -16.07 9.78
N LEU A 157 9.55 -15.17 10.32
CA LEU A 157 8.21 -14.96 9.79
C LEU A 157 8.25 -14.45 8.34
N PRO A 158 7.23 -14.80 7.53
CA PRO A 158 7.12 -14.35 6.15
C PRO A 158 7.34 -12.85 6.01
N ALA A 159 8.17 -12.46 5.04
CA ALA A 159 8.50 -11.05 4.81
C ALA A 159 7.26 -10.20 4.54
N VAL A 160 6.21 -10.78 3.94
CA VAL A 160 4.90 -10.13 3.71
C VAL A 160 4.34 -9.50 4.98
N PHE A 161 4.42 -10.21 6.11
CA PHE A 161 3.88 -9.75 7.39
C PHE A 161 4.78 -8.72 8.07
N ARG A 162 6.10 -8.88 7.93
CA ARG A 162 7.07 -8.00 8.60
C ARG A 162 7.35 -6.70 7.86
N LYS A 163 7.28 -6.73 6.53
CA LYS A 163 7.70 -5.64 5.64
C LYS A 163 6.56 -5.07 4.79
N GLY A 164 5.44 -5.77 4.73
CA GLY A 164 4.34 -5.42 3.83
C GLY A 164 4.62 -5.81 2.38
N SER A 165 3.89 -5.18 1.46
CA SER A 165 4.00 -5.43 0.02
C SER A 165 4.28 -4.13 -0.72
N CYS A 166 5.35 -4.11 -1.50
CA CYS A 166 5.69 -3.02 -2.40
C CYS A 166 5.33 -3.44 -3.81
N ILE A 167 4.62 -2.56 -4.53
CA ILE A 167 4.16 -2.82 -5.89
C ILE A 167 4.69 -1.70 -6.77
N PHE A 168 5.48 -2.06 -7.77
CA PHE A 168 6.01 -1.10 -8.72
C PHE A 168 6.11 -1.71 -10.12
N LYS A 169 6.32 -0.86 -11.12
CA LYS A 169 6.49 -1.29 -12.52
C LYS A 169 7.98 -1.46 -12.80
N GLU A 170 8.37 -2.57 -13.40
CA GLU A 170 9.73 -2.86 -13.81
C GLU A 170 9.79 -3.16 -15.30
N GLU A 171 10.84 -2.69 -15.97
CA GLU A 171 11.07 -2.99 -17.39
C GLU A 171 11.77 -4.34 -17.52
N VAL A 172 11.04 -5.32 -18.05
CA VAL A 172 11.53 -6.68 -18.25
C VAL A 172 11.65 -6.94 -19.75
N GLU A 173 12.78 -7.52 -20.17
CA GLU A 173 12.96 -8.02 -21.53
C GLU A 173 12.27 -9.38 -21.67
N GLU A 174 11.22 -9.43 -22.47
CA GLU A 174 10.45 -10.64 -22.73
C GLU A 174 10.74 -11.12 -24.16
N VAL A 175 11.03 -12.41 -24.32
CA VAL A 175 11.18 -13.03 -25.64
C VAL A 175 9.77 -13.22 -26.21
N VAL A 176 9.47 -12.48 -27.29
CA VAL A 176 8.12 -12.47 -27.88
C VAL A 176 7.99 -13.51 -28.99
N LYS A 177 9.06 -13.71 -29.76
CA LYS A 177 9.15 -14.70 -30.84
C LYS A 177 10.61 -15.14 -30.96
N CYS A 178 10.85 -16.35 -31.46
CA CYS A 178 12.16 -16.72 -31.99
C CYS A 178 12.11 -16.61 -33.52
N THR A 179 13.19 -16.17 -34.15
CA THR A 179 13.33 -16.25 -35.62
C THR A 179 13.43 -17.71 -36.06
N GLU A 180 13.28 -17.98 -37.36
CA GLU A 180 13.47 -19.34 -37.92
C GLU A 180 14.89 -19.89 -37.67
N ALA A 181 15.86 -19.01 -37.40
CA ALA A 181 17.24 -19.33 -37.00
C ALA A 181 17.41 -19.57 -35.48
N GLY A 182 16.36 -19.43 -34.67
CA GLY A 182 16.38 -19.64 -33.22
C GLY A 182 16.72 -18.39 -32.39
N ASP A 183 16.93 -17.22 -33.00
CA ASP A 183 17.29 -16.01 -32.25
C ASP A 183 16.08 -15.41 -31.54
N PRO A 184 16.19 -15.12 -30.22
CA PRO A 184 15.09 -14.55 -29.45
C PRO A 184 14.86 -13.06 -29.79
N ILE A 185 13.69 -12.73 -30.32
CA ILE A 185 13.21 -11.36 -30.46
C ILE A 185 12.71 -10.88 -29.11
N LYS A 186 13.58 -10.13 -28.42
CA LYS A 186 13.28 -9.52 -27.12
C LYS A 186 12.52 -8.21 -27.32
N ARG A 187 11.44 -8.00 -26.56
CA ARG A 187 10.79 -6.70 -26.40
C ARG A 187 10.79 -6.29 -24.94
N ARG A 188 11.10 -5.02 -24.68
CA ARG A 188 10.96 -4.42 -23.35
C ARG A 188 9.49 -4.17 -23.05
N ARG A 189 9.03 -4.67 -21.92
CA ARG A 189 7.67 -4.46 -21.42
C ARG A 189 7.71 -4.08 -19.95
N ARG A 190 6.81 -3.19 -19.55
CA ARG A 190 6.63 -2.83 -18.14
C ARG A 190 5.71 -3.85 -17.48
N LYS A 191 6.24 -4.67 -16.58
CA LYS A 191 5.47 -5.61 -15.76
C LYS A 191 5.29 -5.05 -14.35
N ILE A 192 4.18 -5.41 -13.71
CA ILE A 192 3.95 -5.10 -12.30
C ILE A 192 4.66 -6.18 -11.49
N VAL A 193 5.55 -5.75 -10.59
CA VAL A 193 6.30 -6.62 -9.68
C VAL A 193 5.80 -6.36 -8.26
N VAL A 194 5.63 -7.44 -7.51
CA VAL A 194 5.28 -7.39 -6.08
C VAL A 194 6.49 -7.91 -5.31
N GLN A 195 7.02 -7.09 -4.41
CA GLN A 195 8.19 -7.41 -3.61
C GLN A 195 7.93 -7.14 -2.12
N HIS A 196 8.53 -7.94 -1.25
CA HIS A 196 8.44 -7.84 0.20
C HIS A 196 9.80 -7.46 0.79
N CYS A 197 10.29 -6.29 0.44
CA CYS A 197 11.64 -5.79 0.73
C CYS A 197 11.61 -4.62 1.71
N ASP A 198 12.79 -4.27 2.23
CA ASP A 198 12.95 -3.06 3.04
C ASP A 198 13.00 -1.83 2.11
N ILE A 199 12.20 -0.82 2.42
CA ILE A 199 12.12 0.46 1.68
C ILE A 199 12.68 1.62 2.50
N ILE A 200 13.06 1.36 3.76
CA ILE A 200 13.71 2.33 4.66
C ILE A 200 15.16 2.54 4.21
N GLY A 201 15.88 1.45 3.95
CA GLY A 201 17.26 1.48 3.45
C GLY A 201 17.38 2.08 2.04
N LYS A 202 18.64 2.32 1.61
CA LYS A 202 18.93 2.86 0.27
C LYS A 202 18.88 1.82 -0.84
N ASN A 203 19.12 0.54 -0.51
CA ASN A 203 19.29 -0.55 -1.48
C ASN A 203 18.20 -0.59 -2.55
N LEU A 204 16.91 -0.59 -2.16
CA LEU A 204 15.82 -0.62 -3.14
C LEU A 204 15.83 0.60 -4.07
N TRP A 205 16.10 1.78 -3.53
CA TRP A 205 16.09 3.02 -4.29
C TRP A 205 17.29 3.15 -5.23
N ASP A 206 18.43 2.57 -4.83
CA ASP A 206 19.65 2.51 -5.63
C ASP A 206 19.53 1.45 -6.74
N GLU A 207 18.86 0.32 -6.47
CA GLU A 207 18.51 -0.71 -7.46
C GLU A 207 17.47 -0.21 -8.47
N HIS A 208 16.51 0.60 -8.03
CA HIS A 208 15.41 1.11 -8.86
C HIS A 208 15.31 2.64 -8.87
N PRO A 209 16.33 3.37 -9.39
CA PRO A 209 16.36 4.83 -9.36
C PRO A 209 15.23 5.47 -10.19
N TYR A 210 14.69 4.74 -11.17
CA TYR A 210 13.59 5.19 -12.03
C TYR A 210 12.25 5.34 -11.30
N LEU A 211 12.10 4.78 -10.09
CA LEU A 211 10.91 4.96 -9.26
C LEU A 211 10.78 6.41 -8.79
N LEU A 212 11.91 7.07 -8.60
CA LEU A 212 12.00 8.44 -8.13
C LEU A 212 12.23 9.44 -9.26
N SER A 213 12.45 8.97 -10.50
CA SER A 213 12.61 9.83 -11.67
C SER A 213 11.26 10.29 -12.22
N ASP A 214 11.21 11.56 -12.65
CA ASP A 214 10.04 12.10 -13.36
C ASP A 214 9.95 11.62 -14.83
N LYS A 215 10.99 10.94 -15.32
CA LYS A 215 11.03 10.25 -16.62
C LYS A 215 10.48 8.82 -16.52
#